data_AF-A0A7S0AZX6-F1
#
_entry.id   AF-A0A7S0AZX6-F1
#
_cell.length_a   1.000
_cell.length_b   1.000
_cell.length_c   1.000
_cell.angle_alpha   90.00
_cell.angle_beta   90.00
_cell.angle_gamma   90.00
#
_symmetry.space_group_name_H-M   'P 1'
#
loop_
_entity.id
_entity.type
_entity.pdbx_description
1 polymer ?
#
loop_
_entity_poly.entity_id
_entity_poly.type
_entity_poly.pdbx_seq_one_letter_code
_entity_poly.pdbx_strand_id
1 'polypeptide(L)'
;MGSPSWGALCLYCLAHPAIGQRVNFHEIGMQDGDATVLLQTRMRASRQEESAIRAAFSRSSRLRQWRAPDACGTPHREDLYRPIRTVLSEHPGVDGHCYFSFAAFWINPFPTDPYLIAQIDYAEVGRNGVKGLQELPLTCGDGIEARRGTGVPRTYVGDWGTVTSLSQDCMFYGQDDIYCYTLGWLKNQHLDSSLITNSTAWTALGQSECDNLQKKYNFSDEETTVGFCIDQNSGPMQSHIFAGTVTSRELARHVYPKCLMSGGVAGASEMAYCQALGCILPGNKIGHGEECK
;
A
#
# COMPACT_ATOMS: atom_id res chain seq x y z
N MET A 1 10.91 -41.63 7.92
CA MET A 1 9.78 -40.83 8.46
C MET A 1 10.39 -39.78 9.36
N GLY A 2 10.57 -38.57 8.86
CA GLY A 2 11.14 -37.45 9.62
C GLY A 2 10.61 -36.16 9.02
N SER A 3 9.81 -35.44 9.79
CA SER A 3 9.18 -34.17 9.41
C SER A 3 10.20 -33.03 9.59
N PRO A 4 10.36 -32.09 8.64
CA PRO A 4 11.13 -30.89 8.90
C PRO A 4 10.25 -29.85 9.60
N SER A 5 10.74 -29.39 10.74
CA SER A 5 10.25 -28.26 11.51
C SER A 5 10.45 -26.95 10.74
N TRP A 6 9.36 -26.18 10.53
CA TRP A 6 9.44 -24.82 10.01
C TRP A 6 9.63 -23.84 11.17
N GLY A 7 10.86 -23.35 11.32
CA GLY A 7 11.22 -22.25 12.19
C GLY A 7 11.92 -21.16 11.38
N ALA A 8 11.17 -20.33 10.68
CA ALA A 8 11.69 -19.13 10.03
C ALA A 8 11.07 -17.90 10.72
N LEU A 9 11.80 -17.35 11.70
CA LEU A 9 11.49 -16.05 12.27
C LEU A 9 11.67 -14.97 11.18
N CYS A 10 10.67 -14.11 11.04
CA CYS A 10 10.71 -12.95 10.16
C CYS A 10 11.66 -11.89 10.73
N LEU A 11 12.87 -11.80 10.18
CA LEU A 11 13.96 -10.88 10.58
C LEU A 11 13.67 -9.38 10.35
N TYR A 12 12.50 -9.02 9.81
CA TYR A 12 12.07 -7.63 9.58
C TYR A 12 11.72 -6.88 10.88
N CYS A 13 11.35 -7.59 11.97
CA CYS A 13 10.92 -6.97 13.22
C CYS A 13 12.06 -6.33 14.06
N LEU A 14 13.33 -6.56 13.73
CA LEU A 14 14.47 -6.13 14.56
C LEU A 14 15.01 -4.72 14.23
N ALA A 15 14.45 -4.01 13.25
CA ALA A 15 15.04 -2.77 12.72
C ALA A 15 14.20 -1.50 12.92
N HIS A 16 13.05 -1.56 13.59
CA HIS A 16 12.24 -0.36 13.86
C HIS A 16 12.56 0.22 15.25
N PRO A 17 13.09 1.46 15.36
CA PRO A 17 13.42 2.06 16.65
C PRO A 17 12.18 2.53 17.46
N ALA A 18 10.96 2.19 17.04
CA ALA A 18 9.72 2.65 17.67
C ALA A 18 9.16 1.69 18.75
N ILE A 19 9.71 0.48 18.91
CA ILE A 19 9.28 -0.45 19.95
C ILE A 19 10.41 -0.63 20.95
N GLY A 20 10.26 -0.03 22.13
CA GLY A 20 11.22 -0.07 23.24
C GLY A 20 11.38 -1.43 23.93
N GLN A 21 11.36 -2.54 23.20
CA GLN A 21 11.76 -3.83 23.74
C GLN A 21 13.27 -3.99 23.60
N ARG A 22 13.98 -3.99 24.73
CA ARG A 22 15.40 -4.34 24.79
C ARG A 22 15.56 -5.82 24.45
N VAL A 23 15.98 -6.12 23.23
CA VAL A 23 16.54 -7.43 22.88
C VAL A 23 17.90 -7.54 23.57
N ASN A 24 18.09 -8.56 24.40
CA ASN A 24 19.34 -8.78 25.11
C ASN A 24 20.30 -9.54 24.18
N PHE A 25 21.20 -8.80 23.52
CA PHE A 25 22.10 -9.33 22.48
C PHE A 25 23.15 -10.32 23.00
N HIS A 26 23.24 -10.53 24.32
CA HIS A 26 24.25 -11.41 24.91
C HIS A 26 24.03 -12.91 24.62
N GLU A 27 22.80 -13.33 24.27
CA GLU A 27 22.50 -14.74 23.99
C GLU A 27 22.89 -15.20 22.57
N ILE A 28 23.32 -14.27 21.69
CA ILE A 28 23.59 -14.56 20.26
C ILE A 28 25.08 -14.50 19.89
N GLY A 29 25.97 -14.26 20.86
CA GLY A 29 27.42 -14.26 20.63
C GLY A 29 27.96 -13.16 19.71
N MET A 30 27.17 -12.12 19.39
CA MET A 30 27.64 -10.95 18.64
C MET A 30 28.41 -10.00 19.55
N GLN A 31 29.60 -9.56 19.14
CA GLN A 31 30.36 -8.51 19.81
C GLN A 31 29.71 -7.14 19.52
N ASP A 32 29.69 -6.23 20.51
CA ASP A 32 28.97 -4.93 20.42
C ASP A 32 29.38 -4.05 19.22
N GLY A 33 30.60 -4.23 18.69
CA GLY A 33 31.07 -3.55 17.48
C GLY A 33 30.37 -4.00 16.20
N ASP A 34 30.01 -5.28 16.09
CA ASP A 34 29.41 -5.85 14.87
C ASP A 34 27.95 -5.44 14.72
N ALA A 35 27.21 -5.32 15.82
CA ALA A 35 25.82 -4.86 15.81
C ALA A 35 25.68 -3.43 15.28
N THR A 36 26.60 -2.53 15.69
CA THR A 36 26.59 -1.12 15.25
C THR A 36 26.93 -0.98 13.77
N VAL A 37 27.90 -1.75 13.28
CA VAL A 37 28.28 -1.76 11.85
C VAL A 37 27.16 -2.36 10.99
N LEU A 38 26.48 -3.42 11.45
CA LEU A 38 25.33 -3.99 10.75
C LEU A 38 24.16 -2.99 10.66
N LEU A 39 23.88 -2.27 11.76
CA LEU A 39 22.81 -1.26 11.80
C LEU A 39 23.11 -0.09 10.86
N GLN A 40 24.34 0.44 10.88
CA GLN A 40 24.75 1.54 10.00
C GLN A 40 24.78 1.14 8.52
N THR A 41 25.21 -0.09 8.21
CA THR A 41 25.21 -0.63 6.84
C THR A 41 23.79 -0.79 6.33
N ARG A 42 22.86 -1.29 7.17
CA ARG A 42 21.43 -1.42 6.82
C ARG A 42 20.72 -0.08 6.68
N MET A 43 21.02 0.90 7.54
CA MET A 43 20.47 2.26 7.38
C MET A 43 20.98 2.94 6.09
N ARG A 44 22.23 2.70 5.69
CA ARG A 44 22.77 3.23 4.43
C ARG A 44 22.16 2.53 3.21
N ALA A 45 21.99 1.21 3.27
CA ALA A 45 21.26 0.45 2.25
C ALA A 45 19.83 0.98 2.13
N SER A 46 19.11 1.12 3.24
CA SER A 46 17.74 1.68 3.30
C SER A 46 17.65 3.09 2.68
N ARG A 47 18.62 3.98 2.90
CA ARG A 47 18.62 5.32 2.26
C ARG A 47 18.90 5.29 0.76
N GLN A 48 19.85 4.45 0.31
CA GLN A 48 20.10 4.29 -1.13
C GLN A 48 18.92 3.62 -1.83
N GLU A 49 18.28 2.68 -1.16
CA GLU A 49 17.09 1.97 -1.59
C GLU A 49 15.88 2.91 -1.67
N GLU A 50 15.66 3.74 -0.64
CA GLU A 50 14.63 4.78 -0.65
C GLU A 50 14.86 5.79 -1.79
N SER A 51 16.11 6.17 -2.05
CA SER A 51 16.47 7.04 -3.19
C SER A 51 16.19 6.35 -4.54
N ALA A 52 16.52 5.06 -4.68
CA ALA A 52 16.25 4.29 -5.89
C ALA A 52 14.75 4.06 -6.12
N ILE A 53 13.98 3.78 -5.07
CA ILE A 53 12.52 3.65 -5.10
C ILE A 53 11.88 4.99 -5.47
N ARG A 54 12.28 6.09 -4.81
CA ARG A 54 11.85 7.45 -5.18
C ARG A 54 12.20 7.76 -6.63
N ALA A 55 13.39 7.35 -7.10
CA ALA A 55 13.82 7.55 -8.49
C ALA A 55 13.00 6.70 -9.48
N ALA A 56 12.61 5.48 -9.14
CA ALA A 56 11.76 4.63 -9.98
C ALA A 56 10.34 5.22 -10.11
N PHE A 57 9.72 5.59 -8.98
CA PHE A 57 8.41 6.27 -8.96
C PHE A 57 8.45 7.63 -9.66
N SER A 58 9.56 8.37 -9.54
CA SER A 58 9.72 9.63 -10.26
C SER A 58 9.78 9.48 -11.78
N ARG A 59 10.24 8.33 -12.28
CA ARG A 59 10.35 8.03 -13.71
C ARG A 59 9.06 7.48 -14.29
N SER A 60 8.28 6.73 -13.51
CA SER A 60 6.99 6.17 -13.93
C SER A 60 5.86 7.21 -13.92
N SER A 61 5.96 8.27 -13.13
CA SER A 61 4.95 9.33 -13.06
C SER A 61 5.20 10.46 -14.08
N ARG A 62 4.60 10.34 -15.29
CA ARG A 62 4.33 11.53 -16.14
C ARG A 62 3.46 12.58 -15.44
N LEU A 63 2.87 12.23 -14.30
CA LEU A 63 2.17 13.12 -13.36
C LEU A 63 3.06 14.22 -12.76
N ARG A 64 4.38 14.25 -13.01
CA ARG A 64 5.27 15.35 -12.62
C ARG A 64 5.01 16.70 -13.30
N GLN A 65 4.02 16.81 -14.19
CA GLN A 65 3.63 18.13 -14.69
C GLN A 65 2.95 19.00 -13.61
N TRP A 66 2.50 18.39 -12.50
CA TRP A 66 2.05 19.11 -11.32
C TRP A 66 3.26 19.48 -10.45
N ARG A 67 3.63 20.76 -10.45
CA ARG A 67 4.53 21.28 -9.41
C ARG A 67 3.74 21.25 -8.11
N ALA A 68 4.01 20.24 -7.29
CA ALA A 68 3.56 20.27 -5.91
C ALA A 68 4.06 21.57 -5.25
N PRO A 69 3.30 22.17 -4.32
CA PRO A 69 3.77 23.34 -3.57
C PRO A 69 5.17 23.09 -2.98
N ASP A 70 5.99 24.12 -2.83
CA ASP A 70 7.38 23.97 -2.32
C ASP A 70 7.45 23.29 -0.93
N ALA A 71 6.35 23.32 -0.16
CA ALA A 71 6.22 22.66 1.13
C ALA A 71 6.01 21.13 1.04
N CYS A 72 5.72 20.58 -0.14
CA CYS A 72 5.38 19.18 -0.31
C CYS A 72 6.52 18.24 0.05
N GLY A 73 6.25 17.23 0.87
CA GLY A 73 7.27 16.27 1.29
C GLY A 73 8.31 16.84 2.26
N THR A 74 8.05 18.02 2.85
CA THR A 74 8.80 18.46 4.03
C THR A 74 8.55 17.48 5.17
N PRO A 75 9.58 16.98 5.87
CA PRO A 75 9.36 16.03 6.96
C PRO A 75 8.64 16.64 8.17
N HIS A 76 7.50 16.06 8.55
CA HIS A 76 6.68 16.42 9.71
C HIS A 76 6.49 15.17 10.60
N ARG A 77 7.57 14.72 11.25
CA ARG A 77 7.61 13.40 11.91
C ARG A 77 6.73 13.34 13.16
N GLU A 78 6.57 14.47 13.84
CA GLU A 78 5.72 14.70 14.99
C GLU A 78 4.23 14.45 14.68
N ASP A 79 3.84 14.60 13.42
CA ASP A 79 2.44 14.48 12.98
C ASP A 79 2.06 13.07 12.52
N LEU A 80 3.03 12.14 12.41
CA LEU A 80 2.76 10.79 11.92
C LEU A 80 1.73 10.05 12.77
N TYR A 81 1.76 10.22 14.10
CA TYR A 81 0.86 9.54 15.02
C TYR A 81 -0.30 10.42 15.50
N ARG A 82 -0.54 11.55 14.84
CA ARG A 82 -1.70 12.40 15.09
C ARG A 82 -2.82 12.03 14.12
N PRO A 83 -4.11 12.16 14.51
CA PRO A 83 -5.22 11.87 13.61
C PRO A 83 -5.14 12.73 12.37
N ILE A 84 -5.22 12.14 11.17
CA ILE A 84 -5.00 12.84 9.89
C ILE A 84 -5.93 14.06 9.78
N ARG A 85 -7.20 13.93 10.17
CA ARG A 85 -8.18 15.04 10.14
C ARG A 85 -7.75 16.22 11.02
N THR A 86 -7.17 15.94 12.19
CA THR A 86 -6.67 16.98 13.10
C THR A 86 -5.52 17.74 12.44
N VAL A 87 -4.52 17.02 11.91
CA VAL A 87 -3.37 17.62 11.23
C VAL A 87 -3.83 18.47 10.03
N LEU A 88 -4.69 17.94 9.15
CA LEU A 88 -5.14 18.70 7.98
C LEU A 88 -6.02 19.91 8.33
N SER A 89 -6.71 19.90 9.48
CA SER A 89 -7.45 21.08 9.95
C SER A 89 -6.53 22.23 10.39
N GLU A 90 -5.31 21.91 10.85
CA GLU A 90 -4.27 22.88 11.23
C GLU A 90 -3.50 23.41 10.01
N HIS A 91 -3.59 22.72 8.88
CA HIS A 91 -2.92 23.04 7.61
C HIS A 91 -3.94 23.22 6.47
N PRO A 92 -4.84 24.22 6.55
CA PRO A 92 -5.89 24.39 5.56
C PRO A 92 -5.31 24.64 4.16
N GLY A 93 -5.90 23.97 3.15
CA GLY A 93 -5.47 24.07 1.75
C GLY A 93 -4.26 23.21 1.38
N VAL A 94 -3.68 22.47 2.34
CA VAL A 94 -2.63 21.50 2.06
C VAL A 94 -3.24 20.12 1.81
N ASP A 95 -2.87 19.50 0.69
CA ASP A 95 -3.20 18.12 0.37
C ASP A 95 -2.53 17.17 1.37
N GLY A 96 -3.27 16.24 1.96
CA GLY A 96 -2.69 15.31 2.93
C GLY A 96 -1.66 14.37 2.32
N HIS A 97 -1.87 13.94 1.07
CA HIS A 97 -0.87 13.14 0.36
C HIS A 97 0.41 13.95 0.13
N CYS A 98 0.30 15.25 -0.16
CA CYS A 98 1.43 16.14 -0.24
C CYS A 98 2.16 16.33 1.10
N TYR A 99 1.40 16.59 2.17
CA TYR A 99 1.91 16.79 3.53
C TYR A 99 2.69 15.56 4.03
N PHE A 100 2.12 14.36 3.84
CA PHE A 100 2.70 13.11 4.34
C PHE A 100 3.56 12.36 3.31
N SER A 101 3.80 12.91 2.12
CA SER A 101 4.60 12.24 1.07
C SER A 101 6.05 11.92 1.47
N PHE A 102 6.57 12.56 2.51
CA PHE A 102 7.89 12.24 3.05
C PHE A 102 7.92 10.87 3.76
N ALA A 103 6.78 10.41 4.26
CA ALA A 103 6.67 9.30 5.20
C ALA A 103 6.78 7.94 4.52
N ALA A 104 6.23 7.81 3.31
CA ALA A 104 6.31 6.60 2.50
C ALA A 104 6.18 6.88 1.01
N PHE A 105 6.86 6.08 0.18
CA PHE A 105 6.87 6.29 -1.27
C PHE A 105 5.51 6.04 -1.95
N TRP A 106 4.63 5.27 -1.31
CA TRP A 106 3.28 5.00 -1.81
C TRP A 106 2.29 6.13 -1.46
N ILE A 107 2.72 7.12 -0.67
CA ILE A 107 1.95 8.34 -0.40
C ILE A 107 2.38 9.39 -1.41
N ASN A 108 1.79 9.34 -2.61
CA ASN A 108 2.09 10.28 -3.69
C ASN A 108 1.07 11.41 -3.71
N PRO A 109 1.49 12.69 -3.90
CA PRO A 109 0.59 13.84 -3.93
C PRO A 109 -0.40 13.76 -5.09
N PHE A 110 -1.63 14.23 -4.84
CA PHE A 110 -2.64 14.44 -5.86
C PHE A 110 -2.87 15.94 -6.09
N PRO A 111 -3.37 16.35 -7.26
CA PRO A 111 -3.85 17.72 -7.41
C PRO A 111 -5.08 17.94 -6.51
N THR A 112 -5.12 19.07 -5.80
CA THR A 112 -6.28 19.50 -5.01
C THR A 112 -7.18 20.49 -5.73
N ASP A 113 -6.69 21.07 -6.82
CA ASP A 113 -7.46 21.98 -7.66
C ASP A 113 -8.56 21.20 -8.41
N PRO A 114 -9.84 21.58 -8.30
CA PRO A 114 -10.94 20.86 -8.95
C PRO A 114 -10.82 20.75 -10.48
N TYR A 115 -10.26 21.76 -11.15
CA TYR A 115 -10.06 21.74 -12.59
C TYR A 115 -8.98 20.71 -12.98
N LEU A 116 -7.97 20.53 -12.13
CA LEU A 116 -6.93 19.52 -12.33
C LEU A 116 -7.42 18.11 -12.00
N ILE A 117 -8.21 17.97 -10.93
CA ILE A 117 -8.86 16.70 -10.58
C ILE A 117 -9.71 16.22 -11.76
N ALA A 118 -10.50 17.09 -12.38
CA ALA A 118 -11.35 16.74 -13.53
C ALA A 118 -10.57 16.21 -14.76
N GLN A 119 -9.25 16.40 -14.81
CA GLN A 119 -8.37 15.94 -15.89
C GLN A 119 -7.62 14.64 -15.59
N ILE A 120 -7.78 14.05 -14.40
CA ILE A 120 -7.11 12.79 -14.04
C ILE A 120 -7.67 11.64 -14.90
N ASP A 121 -6.81 11.00 -15.68
CA ASP A 121 -7.11 9.68 -16.26
C ASP A 121 -6.81 8.60 -15.21
N TYR A 122 -7.83 8.20 -14.45
CA TYR A 122 -7.67 7.17 -13.43
C TYR A 122 -7.30 5.81 -14.01
N ALA A 123 -7.69 5.50 -15.24
CA ALA A 123 -7.26 4.27 -15.89
C ALA A 123 -5.75 4.28 -16.12
N GLU A 124 -5.18 5.41 -16.51
CA GLU A 124 -3.72 5.60 -16.60
C GLU A 124 -3.06 5.55 -15.22
N VAL A 125 -3.62 6.21 -14.20
CA VAL A 125 -3.12 6.16 -12.81
C VAL A 125 -3.01 4.72 -12.32
N GLY A 126 -4.07 3.92 -12.47
CA GLY A 126 -4.08 2.51 -12.08
C GLY A 126 -3.01 1.69 -12.80
N ARG A 127 -2.92 1.80 -14.13
CA ARG A 127 -1.90 1.11 -14.94
C ARG A 127 -0.48 1.50 -14.51
N ASN A 128 -0.23 2.79 -14.26
CA ASN A 128 1.08 3.28 -13.85
C ASN A 128 1.42 2.84 -12.42
N GLY A 129 0.44 2.71 -11.52
CA GLY A 129 0.63 2.16 -10.18
C GLY A 129 1.10 0.71 -10.23
N VAL A 130 0.39 -0.16 -10.97
CA VAL A 130 0.77 -1.57 -11.15
C VAL A 130 2.14 -1.68 -11.81
N LYS A 131 2.39 -0.92 -12.88
CA LYS A 131 3.68 -0.90 -13.56
C LYS A 131 4.81 -0.44 -12.64
N GLY A 132 4.58 0.61 -11.85
CA GLY A 132 5.55 1.14 -10.89
C GLY A 132 5.96 0.09 -9.87
N LEU A 133 4.99 -0.67 -9.36
CA LEU A 133 5.27 -1.81 -8.48
C LEU A 133 6.09 -2.88 -9.22
N GLN A 134 5.66 -3.32 -10.41
CA GLN A 134 6.35 -4.31 -11.24
C GLN A 134 7.80 -3.95 -11.61
N GLU A 135 8.13 -2.65 -11.65
CA GLU A 135 9.47 -2.15 -11.99
C GLU A 135 10.40 -2.06 -10.78
N LEU A 136 9.90 -2.21 -9.54
CA LEU A 136 10.74 -2.24 -8.36
C LEU A 136 11.37 -3.64 -8.17
N PRO A 137 12.71 -3.79 -8.32
CA PRO A 137 13.38 -5.11 -8.27
C PRO A 137 13.16 -5.85 -6.95
N LEU A 138 13.00 -5.10 -5.86
CA LEU A 138 12.78 -5.62 -4.51
C LEU A 138 11.41 -6.25 -4.32
N THR A 139 10.46 -5.90 -5.18
CA THR A 139 9.05 -6.26 -5.01
C THR A 139 8.69 -7.44 -5.90
N CYS A 140 9.15 -7.43 -7.16
CA CYS A 140 8.73 -8.39 -8.17
C CYS A 140 9.93 -9.14 -8.82
N GLY A 141 11.06 -9.27 -8.10
CA GLY A 141 12.29 -9.93 -8.58
C GLY A 141 12.88 -9.27 -9.84
N ASP A 142 13.63 -10.01 -10.65
CA ASP A 142 14.19 -9.56 -11.94
C ASP A 142 13.11 -9.33 -13.04
N GLY A 143 11.91 -8.89 -12.65
CA GLY A 143 10.88 -8.23 -13.47
C GLY A 143 10.22 -9.05 -14.59
N ILE A 144 10.81 -10.18 -15.00
CA ILE A 144 10.36 -10.97 -16.15
C ILE A 144 9.40 -12.08 -15.73
N GLU A 145 9.65 -12.75 -14.60
CA GLU A 145 8.75 -13.80 -14.11
C GLU A 145 7.45 -13.21 -13.55
N ALA A 146 7.53 -12.03 -12.93
CA ALA A 146 6.39 -11.28 -12.37
C ALA A 146 5.34 -10.79 -13.38
N ARG A 147 5.59 -10.98 -14.67
CA ARG A 147 4.70 -10.53 -15.75
C ARG A 147 4.02 -11.69 -16.46
N ARG A 148 4.39 -12.94 -16.13
CA ARG A 148 3.93 -14.13 -16.85
C ARG A 148 2.83 -14.87 -16.11
N GLY A 149 2.44 -14.42 -14.92
CA GLY A 149 1.45 -15.14 -14.12
C GLY A 149 1.99 -16.47 -13.59
N THR A 150 3.31 -16.64 -13.51
CA THR A 150 3.95 -17.91 -13.13
C THR A 150 4.10 -18.08 -11.62
N GLY A 151 3.55 -17.15 -10.83
CA GLY A 151 3.54 -17.23 -9.38
C GLY A 151 2.81 -18.48 -8.87
N VAL A 152 3.18 -18.95 -7.69
CA VAL A 152 2.49 -20.09 -7.06
C VAL A 152 1.12 -19.61 -6.57
N PRO A 153 0.02 -20.29 -6.95
CA PRO A 153 -1.29 -19.94 -6.43
C PRO A 153 -1.32 -19.98 -4.90
N ARG A 154 -1.90 -18.96 -4.27
CA ARG A 154 -2.09 -18.91 -2.82
C ARG A 154 -3.55 -18.72 -2.47
N THR A 155 -4.01 -19.55 -1.55
CA THR A 155 -5.37 -19.47 -1.03
C THR A 155 -5.37 -18.77 0.31
N TYR A 156 -6.30 -17.85 0.45
CA TYR A 156 -6.49 -17.01 1.62
C TYR A 156 -7.90 -17.24 2.16
N VAL A 157 -8.03 -17.16 3.48
CA VAL A 157 -9.28 -17.35 4.20
C VAL A 157 -9.42 -16.21 5.21
N GLY A 158 -10.61 -15.61 5.27
CA GLY A 158 -10.95 -14.55 6.23
C GLY A 158 -12.45 -14.48 6.51
N ASP A 159 -12.88 -13.43 7.22
CA ASP A 159 -14.30 -13.11 7.44
C ASP A 159 -15.05 -12.73 6.15
N TRP A 160 -14.31 -12.53 5.06
CA TRP A 160 -14.78 -12.27 3.70
C TRP A 160 -14.87 -13.52 2.80
N GLY A 161 -14.59 -14.71 3.36
CA GLY A 161 -14.63 -15.99 2.65
C GLY A 161 -13.27 -16.53 2.25
N THR A 162 -13.22 -17.37 1.21
CA THR A 162 -12.01 -18.03 0.71
C THR A 162 -11.73 -17.62 -0.73
N VAL A 163 -10.56 -17.05 -1.02
CA VAL A 163 -10.14 -16.65 -2.38
C VAL A 163 -8.78 -17.23 -2.71
N THR A 164 -8.53 -17.54 -3.98
CA THR A 164 -7.22 -17.99 -4.45
C THR A 164 -6.62 -16.96 -5.41
N SER A 165 -5.51 -16.34 -5.04
CA SER A 165 -4.68 -15.55 -5.97
C SER A 165 -3.86 -16.51 -6.82
N LEU A 166 -4.01 -16.45 -8.15
CA LEU A 166 -3.41 -17.42 -9.07
C LEU A 166 -1.92 -17.17 -9.32
N SER A 167 -1.49 -15.91 -9.25
CA SER A 167 -0.14 -15.51 -9.66
C SER A 167 0.51 -14.59 -8.63
N GLN A 168 1.12 -15.18 -7.60
CA GLN A 168 1.93 -14.43 -6.64
C GLN A 168 3.38 -14.36 -7.05
N ASP A 169 3.63 -13.68 -8.16
CA ASP A 169 4.95 -13.47 -8.71
C ASP A 169 5.56 -12.11 -8.29
N CYS A 170 4.78 -11.29 -7.58
CA CYS A 170 5.24 -10.11 -6.85
C CYS A 170 4.85 -10.18 -5.37
N MET A 171 5.78 -9.79 -4.47
CA MET A 171 5.59 -9.86 -3.02
C MET A 171 4.38 -9.07 -2.51
N PHE A 172 4.06 -7.95 -3.16
CA PHE A 172 2.98 -7.05 -2.75
C PHE A 172 1.62 -7.48 -3.29
N TYR A 173 1.56 -8.26 -4.38
CA TYR A 173 0.28 -8.76 -4.90
C TYR A 173 -0.48 -9.54 -3.83
N GLY A 174 0.20 -10.34 -3.01
CA GLY A 174 -0.51 -11.10 -1.97
C GLY A 174 -1.24 -10.24 -0.93
N GLN A 175 -0.75 -9.03 -0.64
CA GLN A 175 -1.44 -8.09 0.22
C GLN A 175 -2.49 -7.30 -0.56
N ASP A 176 -2.09 -6.80 -1.72
CA ASP A 176 -2.92 -5.91 -2.52
C ASP A 176 -4.14 -6.62 -3.11
N ASP A 177 -3.97 -7.83 -3.63
CA ASP A 177 -5.04 -8.71 -4.10
C ASP A 177 -6.13 -8.87 -3.04
N ILE A 178 -5.71 -9.11 -1.80
CA ILE A 178 -6.61 -9.48 -0.72
C ILE A 178 -7.39 -8.28 -0.22
N TYR A 179 -6.77 -7.11 -0.05
CA TYR A 179 -7.57 -5.93 0.29
C TYR A 179 -8.45 -5.51 -0.90
N CYS A 180 -7.94 -5.52 -2.14
CA CYS A 180 -8.74 -5.16 -3.31
C CYS A 180 -9.95 -6.09 -3.46
N TYR A 181 -9.77 -7.40 -3.32
CA TYR A 181 -10.85 -8.38 -3.36
C TYR A 181 -11.86 -8.16 -2.23
N THR A 182 -11.37 -8.01 -0.99
CA THR A 182 -12.21 -7.89 0.21
C THR A 182 -13.04 -6.60 0.19
N LEU A 183 -12.49 -5.55 -0.38
CA LEU A 183 -13.20 -4.28 -0.58
C LEU A 183 -14.13 -4.30 -1.79
N GLY A 184 -14.05 -5.32 -2.66
CA GLY A 184 -14.89 -5.41 -3.85
C GLY A 184 -14.39 -4.58 -5.04
N TRP A 185 -13.10 -4.20 -5.04
CA TRP A 185 -12.54 -3.22 -5.96
C TRP A 185 -11.81 -3.81 -7.17
N LEU A 186 -11.71 -5.12 -7.30
CA LEU A 186 -11.17 -5.76 -8.50
C LEU A 186 -12.16 -5.69 -9.69
N LYS A 187 -11.67 -5.91 -10.90
CA LYS A 187 -12.54 -6.10 -12.08
C LYS A 187 -13.52 -7.25 -11.84
N ASN A 188 -14.72 -7.13 -12.42
CA ASN A 188 -15.83 -8.08 -12.28
C ASN A 188 -16.42 -8.18 -10.86
N GLN A 189 -16.19 -7.18 -10.01
CA GLN A 189 -16.88 -7.02 -8.72
C GLN A 189 -17.93 -5.88 -8.81
N HIS A 190 -18.18 -5.13 -7.71
CA HIS A 190 -19.30 -4.18 -7.66
C HIS A 190 -19.01 -2.83 -8.29
N LEU A 191 -17.75 -2.51 -8.63
CA LEU A 191 -17.40 -1.23 -9.24
C LEU A 191 -17.79 -1.20 -10.73
N ASP A 192 -18.48 -0.12 -11.13
CA ASP A 192 -18.75 0.17 -12.54
C ASP A 192 -17.51 0.76 -13.22
N SER A 193 -16.65 -0.11 -13.74
CA SER A 193 -15.40 0.28 -14.40
C SER A 193 -15.60 1.14 -15.65
N SER A 194 -16.82 1.25 -16.20
CA SER A 194 -17.09 2.18 -17.31
C SER A 194 -16.90 3.65 -16.92
N LEU A 195 -16.96 3.95 -15.61
CA LEU A 195 -16.78 5.29 -15.07
C LEU A 195 -15.32 5.71 -14.93
N ILE A 196 -14.35 4.79 -15.05
CA ILE A 196 -12.94 5.06 -14.70
C ILE A 196 -12.27 6.14 -15.58
N THR A 197 -12.79 6.39 -16.78
CA THR A 197 -12.31 7.48 -17.66
C THR A 197 -13.03 8.80 -17.43
N ASN A 198 -14.10 8.81 -16.64
CA ASN A 198 -14.79 10.02 -16.21
C ASN A 198 -14.29 10.40 -14.80
N SER A 199 -13.28 11.26 -14.75
CA SER A 199 -12.63 11.63 -13.49
C SER A 199 -13.60 12.10 -12.40
N THR A 200 -14.59 12.93 -12.76
CA THR A 200 -15.55 13.45 -11.78
C THR A 200 -16.43 12.34 -11.22
N ALA A 201 -16.96 11.46 -12.07
CA ALA A 201 -17.79 10.33 -11.63
C ALA A 201 -16.96 9.33 -10.80
N TRP A 202 -15.73 9.01 -11.22
CA TRP A 202 -14.85 8.11 -10.51
C TRP A 202 -14.40 8.67 -9.15
N THR A 203 -14.11 9.98 -9.07
CA THR A 203 -13.79 10.67 -7.81
C THR A 203 -14.98 10.63 -6.85
N ALA A 204 -16.20 10.89 -7.34
CA ALA A 204 -17.41 10.83 -6.52
C ALA A 204 -17.66 9.41 -6.00
N LEU A 205 -17.44 8.39 -6.83
CA LEU A 205 -17.51 6.99 -6.40
C LEU A 205 -16.43 6.69 -5.33
N GLY A 206 -15.21 7.16 -5.53
CA GLY A 206 -14.13 7.06 -4.54
C GLY A 206 -14.50 7.68 -3.19
N GLN A 207 -15.13 8.86 -3.20
CA GLN A 207 -15.62 9.48 -1.96
C GLN A 207 -16.68 8.62 -1.28
N SER A 208 -17.66 8.13 -2.06
CA SER A 208 -18.71 7.26 -1.54
C SER A 208 -18.14 5.98 -0.92
N GLU A 209 -17.15 5.34 -1.55
CA GLU A 209 -16.49 4.16 -1.01
C GLU A 209 -15.74 4.48 0.30
N CYS A 210 -15.01 5.60 0.35
CA CYS A 210 -14.35 6.05 1.58
C CYS A 210 -15.35 6.30 2.73
N ASP A 211 -16.49 6.92 2.45
CA ASP A 211 -17.55 7.16 3.44
C ASP A 211 -18.17 5.84 3.92
N ASN A 212 -18.37 4.89 2.99
CA ASN A 212 -18.85 3.54 3.29
C ASN A 212 -17.89 2.77 4.21
N LEU A 213 -16.58 2.88 3.99
CA LEU A 213 -15.57 2.25 4.86
C LEU A 213 -15.67 2.77 6.29
N GLN A 214 -15.74 4.09 6.47
CA GLN A 214 -15.89 4.67 7.80
C GLN A 214 -17.18 4.24 8.46
N LYS A 215 -18.29 4.30 7.73
CA LYS A 215 -19.61 3.89 8.24
C LYS A 215 -19.63 2.42 8.65
N LYS A 216 -19.00 1.55 7.87
CA LYS A 216 -18.98 0.10 8.11
C LYS A 216 -18.11 -0.28 9.30
N TYR A 217 -16.93 0.30 9.42
CA TYR A 217 -15.91 -0.17 10.38
C TYR A 217 -15.68 0.76 11.57
N ASN A 218 -16.19 1.99 11.50
CA ASN A 218 -16.11 3.01 12.55
C ASN A 218 -14.68 3.14 13.10
N PHE A 219 -13.73 3.48 12.23
CA PHE A 219 -12.34 3.65 12.63
C PHE A 219 -12.21 4.80 13.63
N SER A 220 -11.41 4.58 14.68
CA SER A 220 -11.11 5.63 15.66
C SER A 220 -10.03 6.58 15.16
N ASP A 221 -9.89 7.71 15.84
CA ASP A 221 -8.85 8.70 15.53
C ASP A 221 -7.43 8.11 15.65
N GLU A 222 -7.19 7.22 16.62
CA GLU A 222 -5.91 6.54 16.81
C GLU A 222 -5.55 5.60 15.66
N GLU A 223 -6.57 5.02 15.01
CA GLU A 223 -6.39 4.10 13.88
C GLU A 223 -6.23 4.83 12.54
N THR A 224 -6.46 6.14 12.52
CA THR A 224 -6.49 6.96 11.31
C THR A 224 -5.28 7.89 11.22
N THR A 225 -4.13 7.41 11.67
CA THR A 225 -2.84 8.11 11.63
C THR A 225 -1.93 7.51 10.55
N VAL A 226 -1.01 8.30 10.00
CA VAL A 226 -0.07 7.81 8.96
C VAL A 226 0.94 6.84 9.56
N GLY A 227 1.42 7.12 10.77
CA GLY A 227 2.34 6.27 11.53
C GLY A 227 1.73 4.91 11.79
N PHE A 228 0.47 4.86 12.22
CA PHE A 228 -0.24 3.60 12.38
C PHE A 228 -0.37 2.83 11.05
N CYS A 229 -0.70 3.50 9.94
CA CYS A 229 -0.72 2.87 8.62
C CYS A 229 0.65 2.29 8.22
N ILE A 230 1.74 2.99 8.51
CA ILE A 230 3.11 2.52 8.24
C ILE A 230 3.48 1.32 9.13
N ASP A 231 3.16 1.37 10.42
CA ASP A 231 3.43 0.28 11.37
C ASP A 231 2.71 -1.01 10.97
N GLN A 232 1.51 -0.91 10.39
CA GLN A 232 0.79 -2.07 9.88
C GLN A 232 1.41 -2.64 8.61
N ASN A 233 1.87 -1.78 7.71
CA ASN A 233 2.52 -2.18 6.48
C ASN A 233 3.92 -2.79 6.69
N SER A 234 4.58 -2.53 7.83
CA SER A 234 5.99 -2.90 8.04
C SER A 234 6.24 -4.29 8.63
N GLY A 235 5.21 -5.13 8.80
CA GLY A 235 5.42 -6.55 9.16
C GLY A 235 4.21 -7.32 9.67
N PRO A 236 3.45 -6.81 10.66
CA PRO A 236 2.35 -7.56 11.25
C PRO A 236 1.25 -7.87 10.23
N MET A 237 0.85 -6.92 9.39
CA MET A 237 -0.23 -7.19 8.44
C MET A 237 0.17 -8.26 7.42
N GLN A 238 1.41 -8.20 6.92
CA GLN A 238 1.90 -9.18 5.97
C GLN A 238 1.97 -10.59 6.60
N SER A 239 2.42 -10.69 7.85
CA SER A 239 2.42 -11.98 8.56
C SER A 239 0.99 -12.48 8.86
N HIS A 240 0.06 -11.60 9.23
CA HIS A 240 -1.34 -11.94 9.48
C HIS A 240 -2.08 -12.38 8.20
N ILE A 241 -1.80 -11.74 7.07
CA ILE A 241 -2.32 -12.12 5.75
C ILE A 241 -1.88 -13.55 5.41
N PHE A 242 -0.60 -13.87 5.56
CA PHE A 242 -0.11 -15.22 5.28
C PHE A 242 -0.57 -16.26 6.32
N ALA A 243 -0.86 -15.85 7.54
CA ALA A 243 -1.45 -16.70 8.56
C ALA A 243 -2.97 -16.89 8.40
N GLY A 244 -3.63 -16.18 7.46
CA GLY A 244 -5.09 -16.24 7.30
C GLY A 244 -5.86 -15.67 8.50
N THR A 245 -5.25 -14.75 9.24
CA THR A 245 -5.82 -14.15 10.46
C THR A 245 -6.30 -12.72 10.26
N VAL A 246 -6.13 -12.18 9.05
CA VAL A 246 -6.52 -10.81 8.73
C VAL A 246 -8.03 -10.70 8.48
N THR A 247 -8.64 -9.69 9.08
CA THR A 247 -10.07 -9.37 8.93
C THR A 247 -10.29 -8.33 7.83
N SER A 248 -11.51 -8.28 7.30
CA SER A 248 -11.95 -7.27 6.34
C SER A 248 -11.79 -5.84 6.86
N ARG A 249 -11.92 -5.66 8.17
CA ARG A 249 -11.67 -4.38 8.85
C ARG A 249 -10.21 -3.97 8.81
N GLU A 250 -9.29 -4.90 9.07
CA GLU A 250 -7.85 -4.63 9.05
C GLU A 250 -7.37 -4.29 7.64
N LEU A 251 -7.89 -5.00 6.64
CA LEU A 251 -7.62 -4.70 5.23
C LEU A 251 -8.18 -3.33 4.83
N ALA A 252 -9.40 -2.99 5.26
CA ALA A 252 -9.98 -1.66 5.01
C ALA A 252 -9.17 -0.53 5.67
N ARG A 253 -8.57 -0.80 6.83
CA ARG A 253 -7.71 0.15 7.54
C ARG A 253 -6.40 0.46 6.80
N HIS A 254 -5.96 -0.39 5.88
CA HIS A 254 -4.82 -0.09 4.99
C HIS A 254 -5.11 1.10 4.07
N VAL A 255 -6.35 1.21 3.57
CA VAL A 255 -6.74 2.23 2.59
C VAL A 255 -7.36 3.47 3.23
N TYR A 256 -8.12 3.30 4.32
CA TYR A 256 -8.89 4.41 4.90
C TYR A 256 -8.06 5.65 5.30
N PRO A 257 -6.84 5.54 5.86
CA PRO A 257 -5.98 6.71 6.07
C PRO A 257 -5.68 7.49 4.77
N LYS A 258 -5.58 6.81 3.62
CA LYS A 258 -5.42 7.47 2.31
C LYS A 258 -6.67 8.25 1.90
N CYS A 259 -7.85 7.68 2.14
CA CYS A 259 -9.12 8.41 1.99
C CYS A 259 -9.15 9.72 2.78
N LEU A 260 -8.57 9.75 4.00
CA LEU A 260 -8.52 10.96 4.81
C LEU A 260 -7.55 12.02 4.29
N MET A 261 -6.52 11.61 3.55
CA MET A 261 -5.48 12.51 3.06
C MET A 261 -5.95 13.38 1.89
N SER A 262 -6.75 12.85 0.95
CA SER A 262 -7.23 13.61 -0.23
C SER A 262 -8.69 13.31 -0.59
N GLY A 263 -9.49 12.81 0.36
CA GLY A 263 -10.90 12.48 0.14
C GLY A 263 -11.10 11.47 -0.98
N GLY A 264 -12.14 11.70 -1.78
CA GLY A 264 -12.50 10.85 -2.91
C GLY A 264 -11.41 10.67 -3.96
N VAL A 265 -10.46 11.61 -4.10
CA VAL A 265 -9.38 11.50 -5.09
C VAL A 265 -8.45 10.34 -4.77
N ALA A 266 -8.07 10.18 -3.50
CA ALA A 266 -7.24 9.08 -3.04
C ALA A 266 -7.97 7.74 -3.12
N GLY A 267 -9.24 7.69 -2.68
CA GLY A 267 -10.07 6.49 -2.80
C GLY A 267 -10.21 6.04 -4.26
N ALA A 268 -10.49 6.99 -5.15
CA ALA A 268 -10.60 6.75 -6.59
C ALA A 268 -9.29 6.24 -7.20
N SER A 269 -8.14 6.74 -6.75
CA SER A 269 -6.82 6.26 -7.17
C SER A 269 -6.56 4.82 -6.73
N GLU A 270 -6.89 4.46 -5.49
CA GLU A 270 -6.71 3.11 -4.96
C GLU A 270 -7.66 2.10 -5.64
N MET A 271 -8.90 2.50 -5.90
CA MET A 271 -9.83 1.70 -6.69
C MET A 271 -9.34 1.50 -8.12
N ALA A 272 -8.80 2.54 -8.75
CA ALA A 272 -8.23 2.43 -10.09
C ALA A 272 -7.00 1.51 -10.13
N TYR A 273 -6.16 1.57 -9.09
CA TYR A 273 -5.07 0.62 -8.89
C TYR A 273 -5.61 -0.82 -8.81
N CYS A 274 -6.60 -1.10 -7.96
CA CYS A 274 -7.22 -2.43 -7.86
C CYS A 274 -7.82 -2.93 -9.18
N GLN A 275 -8.51 -2.06 -9.93
CA GLN A 275 -9.04 -2.38 -11.25
C GLN A 275 -7.93 -2.69 -12.27
N ALA A 276 -6.79 -2.02 -12.19
CA ALA A 276 -5.64 -2.30 -13.05
C ALA A 276 -4.88 -3.56 -12.61
N LEU A 277 -4.83 -3.84 -11.31
CA LEU A 277 -4.08 -4.92 -10.70
C LEU A 277 -4.62 -6.29 -11.14
N GLY A 278 -5.92 -6.53 -10.95
CA GLY A 278 -6.49 -7.86 -11.18
C GLY A 278 -7.99 -7.88 -11.40
N CYS A 279 -8.51 -9.10 -11.55
CA CYS A 279 -9.92 -9.39 -11.78
C CYS A 279 -10.37 -10.60 -10.98
N ILE A 280 -11.67 -10.69 -10.75
CA ILE A 280 -12.29 -11.91 -10.22
C ILE A 280 -12.73 -12.83 -11.35
N LEU A 281 -12.28 -14.07 -11.24
CA LEU A 281 -12.53 -15.19 -12.13
C LEU A 281 -13.47 -16.21 -11.45
N PRO A 282 -14.09 -17.14 -12.21
CA PRO A 282 -14.93 -18.19 -11.66
C PRO A 282 -14.22 -19.02 -10.58
N GLY A 283 -14.98 -19.39 -9.54
CA GLY A 283 -14.45 -20.15 -8.40
C GLY A 283 -13.68 -19.32 -7.39
N ASN A 284 -13.95 -18.01 -7.33
CA ASN A 284 -13.34 -17.05 -6.42
C ASN A 284 -11.80 -17.01 -6.53
N LYS A 285 -11.34 -16.78 -7.76
CA LYS A 285 -9.93 -16.70 -8.10
C LYS A 285 -9.58 -15.28 -8.51
N ILE A 286 -8.46 -14.76 -8.01
CA ILE A 286 -7.90 -13.48 -8.45
C ILE A 286 -6.91 -13.79 -9.55
N GLY A 287 -7.17 -13.25 -10.74
CA GLY A 287 -6.24 -13.31 -11.86
C GLY A 287 -5.58 -11.96 -12.13
N HIS A 288 -4.48 -12.01 -12.89
CA HIS A 288 -3.69 -10.83 -13.28
C HIS A 288 -3.40 -10.83 -14.79
N GLY A 289 -3.14 -9.65 -15.36
CA GLY A 289 -2.65 -9.51 -16.73
C GLY A 289 -3.54 -10.20 -17.79
N GLU A 290 -3.00 -11.21 -18.48
CA GLU A 290 -3.70 -11.97 -19.53
C GLU A 290 -4.86 -12.82 -19.00
N GLU A 291 -4.84 -13.20 -17.72
CA GLU A 291 -5.94 -13.97 -17.11
C GLU A 291 -7.23 -13.15 -17.00
N CYS A 292 -7.12 -11.81 -17.11
CA CYS A 292 -8.23 -10.87 -17.01
C CYS A 292 -8.76 -10.36 -18.35
N LYS A 293 -8.37 -10.99 -19.46
CA LYS A 293 -8.87 -10.70 -20.81
C LYS A 293 -9.94 -11.70 -21.23
#